data_AF-A0A672R0N9-F1
#
_entry.id   AF-A0A672R0N9-F1
#
_cell.length_a   1.000
_cell.length_b   1.000
_cell.length_c   1.000
_cell.angle_alpha   90.00
_cell.angle_beta   90.00
_cell.angle_gamma   90.00
#
_symmetry.space_group_name_H-M   'P 1'
#
loop_
_entity.id
_entity.type
_entity.pdbx_description
1 polymer ?
#
loop_
_entity_poly.entity_id
_entity_poly.type
_entity_poly.pdbx_seq_one_letter_code
_entity_poly.pdbx_strand_id
1 'polypeptide(L)'
;VMNGFSTEEDSHDAPPAPPFFGQSCCLIEDGERCGRAAGNVRHLYICDFHKNFIQSVRNKRKRKTSDDGGESPDHDVEVPEVDLFQLQVNTLRRYKRHYKIQTRPGLNKAQLAETVSRHFRNIPVNEKETLTYFIYMVKSSKSRLDQKSDGIKPVE
;
A
#
# COMPACT_ATOMS: atom_id res chain seq x y z
N VAL A 1 43.43 55.72 30.51
CA VAL A 1 42.13 56.04 29.90
C VAL A 1 41.99 55.26 28.60
N MET A 2 41.05 54.36 28.37
CA MET A 2 40.18 53.53 29.20
C MET A 2 39.78 52.42 28.22
N ASN A 3 40.07 51.16 28.52
CA ASN A 3 39.60 50.03 27.72
C ASN A 3 38.07 49.96 27.85
N GLY A 4 37.35 50.04 26.73
CA GLY A 4 35.91 49.82 26.67
C GLY A 4 35.60 48.33 26.72
N PHE A 5 35.35 47.83 27.93
CA PHE A 5 34.74 46.52 28.16
C PHE A 5 33.22 46.69 27.96
N SER A 6 32.67 46.14 26.88
CA SER A 6 31.23 45.95 26.75
C SER A 6 30.82 44.79 27.64
N THR A 7 30.04 45.08 28.68
CA THR A 7 29.34 44.07 29.46
C THR A 7 28.12 43.62 28.67
N GLU A 8 28.23 42.49 27.97
CA GLU A 8 27.07 41.73 27.51
C GLU A 8 26.68 40.72 28.61
N GLU A 9 25.85 41.19 29.54
CA GLU A 9 25.14 40.31 30.46
C GLU A 9 23.71 40.10 29.94
N ASP A 10 23.41 38.82 29.75
CA ASP A 10 22.19 38.14 30.20
C ASP A 10 20.82 38.72 29.83
N SER A 11 20.11 38.01 28.94
CA SER A 11 18.66 37.81 29.01
C SER A 11 18.25 36.70 28.04
N HIS A 12 18.54 35.45 28.40
CA HIS A 12 17.82 34.30 27.85
C HIS A 12 16.43 34.24 28.50
N ASP A 13 15.52 35.10 28.07
CA ASP A 13 14.12 35.03 28.47
C ASP A 13 13.25 35.15 27.21
N ALA A 14 13.32 34.11 26.38
CA ALA A 14 12.28 33.87 25.39
C ALA A 14 11.01 33.49 26.18
N PRO A 15 9.89 34.20 26.02
CA PRO A 15 8.68 33.89 26.75
C PRO A 15 8.24 32.45 26.43
N PRO A 16 7.74 31.67 27.41
CA PRO A 16 7.14 30.38 27.11
C PRO A 16 6.03 30.60 26.09
N ALA A 17 6.04 29.78 25.03
CA ALA A 17 4.97 29.78 24.04
C ALA A 17 3.61 29.80 24.77
N PRO A 18 2.66 30.66 24.34
CA PRO A 18 1.38 30.76 25.02
C PRO A 18 0.74 29.37 25.10
N PRO A 19 0.00 29.06 26.18
CA PRO A 19 -0.72 27.80 26.26
C PRO A 19 -1.55 27.65 24.99
N PHE A 20 -1.52 26.48 24.38
CA PHE A 20 -2.19 26.13 23.12
C PHE A 20 -3.71 26.43 23.18
N PHE A 21 -4.09 27.70 23.05
CA PHE A 21 -5.46 28.15 22.86
C PHE A 21 -5.82 27.86 21.41
N GLY A 22 -6.34 26.67 21.14
CA GLY A 22 -6.77 26.36 19.79
C GLY A 22 -7.34 24.98 19.52
N GLN A 23 -7.56 24.13 20.53
CA GLN A 23 -8.26 22.86 20.34
C GLN A 23 -9.77 23.08 20.30
N SER A 24 -10.31 24.07 19.57
CA SER A 24 -11.75 24.24 19.38
C SER A 24 -12.14 23.87 17.97
N CYS A 25 -13.32 23.27 17.82
CA CYS A 25 -13.88 22.89 16.54
C CYS A 25 -13.90 24.08 15.56
N CYS A 26 -13.52 23.85 14.30
CA CYS A 26 -13.49 24.90 13.29
C CYS A 26 -14.84 25.19 12.62
N LEU A 27 -15.87 24.39 12.91
CA LEU A 27 -17.18 24.51 12.25
C LEU A 27 -18.04 25.64 12.84
N ILE A 28 -18.83 26.26 11.98
CA ILE A 28 -19.80 27.32 12.33
C ILE A 28 -21.20 26.75 12.15
N GLU A 29 -22.04 26.91 13.16
CA GLU A 29 -23.44 26.48 13.17
C GLU A 29 -24.29 27.71 13.52
N ASP A 30 -25.29 28.03 12.67
CA ASP A 30 -26.17 29.20 12.81
C ASP A 30 -25.46 30.56 13.01
N GLY A 31 -24.27 30.70 12.45
CA GLY A 31 -23.47 31.94 12.52
C GLY A 31 -22.51 32.01 13.71
N GLU A 32 -22.53 31.02 14.61
CA GLU A 32 -21.62 30.93 15.75
C GLU A 32 -20.57 29.84 15.58
N ARG A 33 -19.33 30.12 16.01
CA ARG A 33 -18.24 29.14 15.95
C ARG A 33 -18.41 28.11 17.05
N CYS A 34 -18.28 26.83 16.71
CA CYS A 34 -18.43 25.74 17.65
C CYS A 34 -17.35 25.79 18.75
N GLY A 35 -17.77 26.03 19.99
CA GLY A 35 -16.89 26.08 21.16
C GLY A 35 -16.42 24.72 21.69
N ARG A 36 -16.82 23.60 21.07
CA ARG A 36 -16.45 22.25 21.53
C ARG A 36 -14.99 21.96 21.23
N ALA A 37 -14.36 21.16 22.08
CA ALA A 37 -12.98 20.75 21.86
C ALA A 37 -12.83 19.94 20.56
N ALA A 38 -11.84 20.28 19.75
CA ALA A 38 -11.38 19.47 18.63
C ALA A 38 -10.56 18.28 19.18
N GLY A 39 -10.58 17.13 18.48
CA GLY A 39 -9.95 15.91 18.97
C GLY A 39 -8.44 16.06 19.23
N ASN A 40 -7.88 15.26 20.15
CA ASN A 40 -6.47 15.29 20.59
C ASN A 40 -5.42 14.95 19.50
N VAL A 41 -5.84 14.74 18.25
CA VAL A 41 -4.94 14.47 17.14
C VAL A 41 -4.45 15.80 16.57
N ARG A 42 -3.14 15.96 16.44
CA ARG A 42 -2.42 17.17 15.98
C ARG A 42 -2.93 17.82 14.68
N HIS A 43 -3.83 17.17 13.96
CA HIS A 43 -4.36 17.64 12.67
C HIS A 43 -5.90 17.58 12.56
N LEU A 44 -6.64 17.16 13.59
CA LEU A 44 -8.10 17.02 13.51
C LEU A 44 -8.83 18.20 14.17
N TYR A 45 -9.14 19.22 13.37
CA TYR A 45 -9.79 20.46 13.81
C TYR A 45 -11.31 20.37 14.04
N ILE A 46 -11.88 19.16 14.06
CA ILE A 46 -13.34 18.94 14.17
C ILE A 46 -13.63 18.20 15.48
N CYS A 47 -14.64 18.65 16.24
CA CYS A 47 -15.07 17.96 17.45
C CYS A 47 -15.77 16.63 17.13
N ASP A 48 -15.72 15.69 18.07
CA ASP A 48 -16.35 14.37 17.91
C ASP A 48 -17.86 14.46 17.66
N PHE A 49 -18.51 15.49 18.22
CA PHE A 49 -19.93 15.73 17.98
C PHE A 49 -20.23 16.00 16.51
N HIS A 50 -19.57 16.98 15.90
CA HIS A 50 -19.79 17.29 14.48
C HIS A 50 -19.26 16.19 13.57
N LYS A 51 -18.17 15.51 13.95
CA LYS A 51 -17.68 14.33 13.24
C LYS A 51 -18.76 13.25 13.16
N ASN A 52 -19.40 12.93 14.28
CA ASN A 52 -20.46 11.93 14.35
C ASN A 52 -21.74 12.41 13.64
N PHE A 53 -22.08 13.69 13.76
CA PHE A 53 -23.22 14.27 13.04
C PHE A 53 -23.03 14.19 11.52
N ILE A 54 -21.86 14.61 10.99
CA ILE A 54 -21.50 14.54 9.57
C ILE A 54 -21.51 13.09 9.06
N GLN A 55 -20.99 12.14 9.85
CA GLN A 55 -21.04 10.71 9.51
C GLN A 55 -22.49 10.20 9.49
N SER A 56 -23.31 10.57 10.47
CA SER A 56 -24.71 10.13 10.55
C SER A 56 -25.54 10.62 9.36
N VAL A 57 -25.36 11.87 8.92
CA VAL A 57 -26.06 12.40 7.74
C VAL A 57 -25.54 11.78 6.43
N ARG A 58 -24.25 11.46 6.34
CA ARG A 58 -23.66 10.76 5.19
C ARG A 58 -24.21 9.34 5.06
N ASN A 59 -24.35 8.62 6.16
CA ASN A 59 -24.93 7.28 6.20
C ASN A 59 -26.45 7.30 5.96
N LYS A 60 -27.16 8.33 6.44
CA LYS A 60 -28.60 8.49 6.23
C LYS A 60 -28.95 8.81 4.77
N ARG A 61 -28.12 9.58 4.06
CA ARG A 61 -28.28 9.84 2.61
C ARG A 61 -28.03 8.61 1.73
N LYS A 62 -27.33 7.60 2.23
CA LYS A 62 -27.09 6.33 1.52
C LYS A 62 -28.21 5.29 1.70
N ARG A 63 -29.22 5.55 2.56
CA ARG A 63 -30.32 4.60 2.84
C ARG A 63 -31.65 4.91 2.14
N LYS A 64 -31.63 5.59 0.98
CA LYS A 64 -32.83 5.79 0.15
C LYS A 64 -32.51 5.64 -1.35
N THR A 65 -32.01 4.47 -1.72
CA THR A 65 -32.20 3.85 -3.03
C THR A 65 -31.74 2.39 -2.91
N SER A 66 -32.50 1.48 -3.51
CA SER A 66 -32.34 0.02 -3.59
C SER A 66 -32.34 -0.77 -2.28
N ASP A 67 -33.48 -1.42 -2.07
CA ASP A 67 -33.60 -2.82 -1.64
C ASP A 67 -32.48 -3.69 -2.24
N ASP A 68 -31.47 -4.01 -1.44
CA ASP A 68 -30.65 -5.24 -1.54
C ASP A 68 -29.88 -5.37 -0.22
N GLY A 69 -30.28 -6.33 0.61
CA GLY A 69 -29.62 -6.65 1.86
C GLY A 69 -28.29 -7.33 1.59
N GLY A 70 -27.30 -6.56 1.12
CA GLY A 70 -25.93 -7.02 0.95
C GLY A 70 -25.31 -7.34 2.31
N GLU A 71 -25.49 -8.59 2.74
CA GLU A 71 -24.40 -9.33 3.36
C GLU A 71 -23.11 -8.92 2.64
N SER A 72 -22.16 -8.28 3.34
CA SER A 72 -20.80 -8.39 2.85
C SER A 72 -20.54 -9.87 2.85
N PRO A 73 -20.25 -10.52 1.70
CA PRO A 73 -19.77 -11.87 1.78
C PRO A 73 -18.57 -11.78 2.70
N ASP A 74 -18.64 -12.49 3.82
CA ASP A 74 -17.52 -12.79 4.69
C ASP A 74 -16.48 -13.52 3.83
N HIS A 75 -15.76 -12.76 3.01
CA HIS A 75 -14.58 -13.21 2.29
C HIS A 75 -13.37 -13.00 3.21
N ASP A 76 -13.48 -13.48 4.44
CA ASP A 76 -12.36 -13.92 5.28
C ASP A 76 -11.91 -15.33 4.87
N VAL A 77 -12.11 -15.69 3.58
CA VAL A 77 -11.23 -16.68 2.96
C VAL A 77 -9.90 -15.98 2.74
N GLU A 78 -9.01 -16.13 3.71
CA GLU A 78 -7.59 -15.78 3.61
C GLU A 78 -7.08 -16.31 2.27
N VAL A 79 -7.03 -15.44 1.25
CA VAL A 79 -6.52 -15.81 -0.07
C VAL A 79 -5.07 -16.21 0.16
N PRO A 80 -4.69 -17.49 -0.05
CA PRO A 80 -3.36 -17.95 0.30
C PRO A 80 -2.31 -17.09 -0.39
N GLU A 81 -1.45 -16.44 0.38
CA GLU A 81 -0.38 -15.63 -0.20
C GLU A 81 0.64 -16.55 -0.87
N VAL A 82 0.85 -16.34 -2.17
CA VAL A 82 1.85 -17.09 -2.93
C VAL A 82 3.25 -16.56 -2.59
N ASP A 83 4.00 -17.32 -1.80
CA ASP A 83 5.39 -16.99 -1.45
C ASP A 83 6.37 -17.36 -2.58
N LEU A 84 6.66 -16.38 -3.43
CA LEU A 84 7.62 -16.53 -4.53
C LEU A 84 9.08 -16.51 -4.07
N PHE A 85 9.38 -16.19 -2.82
CA PHE A 85 10.75 -16.25 -2.29
C PHE A 85 11.24 -17.70 -2.17
N GLN A 86 10.33 -18.66 -2.04
CA GLN A 86 10.64 -20.10 -2.03
C GLN A 86 11.21 -20.59 -3.36
N LEU A 87 10.91 -19.91 -4.47
CA LEU A 87 11.42 -20.27 -5.78
C LEU A 87 12.94 -20.06 -5.89
N GLN A 88 13.58 -20.87 -6.74
CA GLN A 88 14.99 -20.70 -7.08
C GLN A 88 15.24 -19.38 -7.81
N VAL A 89 16.40 -18.76 -7.58
CA VAL A 89 16.81 -17.50 -8.23
C VAL A 89 16.75 -17.61 -9.76
N ASN A 90 17.08 -18.77 -10.32
CA ASN A 90 17.05 -19.02 -11.77
C ASN A 90 15.63 -18.96 -12.33
N THR A 91 14.64 -19.47 -11.60
CA THR A 91 13.22 -19.42 -11.97
C THR A 91 12.71 -17.98 -11.95
N LEU A 92 13.04 -17.22 -10.89
CA LEU A 92 12.70 -15.80 -10.80
C LEU A 92 13.33 -14.97 -11.94
N ARG A 93 14.60 -15.25 -12.28
CA ARG A 93 15.29 -14.63 -13.42
C ARG A 93 14.66 -15.01 -14.75
N ARG A 94 14.26 -16.27 -14.92
CA ARG A 94 13.57 -16.77 -16.13
C ARG A 94 12.23 -16.05 -16.32
N TYR A 95 11.44 -15.94 -15.24
CA TYR A 95 10.18 -15.21 -15.24
C TYR A 95 10.39 -13.74 -15.64
N LYS A 96 11.31 -13.03 -14.97
CA LYS A 96 11.65 -11.63 -15.28
C LYS A 96 12.02 -11.46 -16.76
N ARG A 97 12.82 -12.37 -17.32
CA ARG A 97 13.25 -12.33 -18.73
C ARG A 97 12.07 -12.56 -19.68
N HIS A 98 11.21 -13.53 -19.37
CA HIS A 98 10.05 -13.87 -20.19
C HIS A 98 9.08 -12.69 -20.33
N TYR A 99 8.75 -12.05 -19.21
CA TYR A 99 7.86 -10.87 -19.17
C TYR A 99 8.59 -9.54 -19.40
N LYS A 100 9.90 -9.58 -19.66
CA LYS A 100 10.75 -8.40 -19.92
C LYS A 100 10.58 -7.30 -18.86
N ILE A 101 10.47 -7.69 -17.59
CA ILE A 101 10.23 -6.76 -16.48
C ILE A 101 11.48 -5.90 -16.29
N GLN A 102 11.31 -4.59 -16.41
CA GLN A 102 12.38 -3.62 -16.26
C GLN A 102 12.79 -3.46 -14.80
N THR A 103 14.09 -3.54 -14.52
CA THR A 103 14.62 -3.28 -13.17
C THR A 103 16.05 -2.75 -13.26
N ARG A 104 16.54 -2.21 -12.15
CA ARG A 104 17.96 -1.92 -11.95
C ARG A 104 18.80 -3.22 -11.92
N PRO A 105 20.07 -3.19 -12.37
CA PRO A 105 21.00 -4.31 -12.24
C PRO A 105 21.38 -4.55 -10.78
N GLY A 106 21.89 -5.75 -10.44
CA GLY A 106 22.41 -6.05 -9.10
C GLY A 106 21.37 -6.43 -8.04
N LEU A 107 20.13 -6.73 -8.42
CA LEU A 107 19.08 -7.17 -7.48
C LEU A 107 19.45 -8.47 -6.76
N ASN A 108 19.23 -8.48 -5.44
CA ASN A 108 19.32 -9.69 -4.63
C ASN A 108 18.05 -10.56 -4.79
N LYS A 109 18.03 -11.76 -4.19
CA LYS A 109 16.92 -12.71 -4.31
C LYS A 109 15.60 -12.12 -3.80
N ALA A 110 15.62 -11.46 -2.64
CA ALA A 110 14.42 -10.91 -2.01
C ALA A 110 13.79 -9.82 -2.89
N GLN A 111 14.59 -8.88 -3.35
CA GLN A 111 14.15 -7.80 -4.23
C GLN A 111 13.63 -8.34 -5.57
N LEU A 112 14.26 -9.38 -6.11
CA LEU A 112 13.80 -10.04 -7.33
C LEU A 112 12.45 -10.74 -7.12
N ALA A 113 12.26 -11.44 -6.00
CA ALA A 113 11.00 -12.09 -5.65
C ALA A 113 9.88 -11.08 -5.48
N GLU A 114 10.14 -9.96 -4.79
CA GLU A 114 9.15 -8.88 -4.60
C GLU A 114 8.74 -8.25 -5.94
N THR A 115 9.71 -7.97 -6.81
CA THR A 115 9.44 -7.44 -8.14
C THR A 115 8.56 -8.39 -8.95
N VAL A 116 8.87 -9.69 -8.91
CA VAL A 116 8.09 -10.72 -9.60
C VAL A 116 6.69 -10.85 -9.00
N SER A 117 6.54 -10.81 -7.67
CA SER A 117 5.25 -10.90 -6.97
C SER A 117 4.32 -9.76 -7.37
N ARG A 118 4.85 -8.53 -7.40
CA ARG A 118 4.09 -7.36 -7.86
C ARG A 118 3.59 -7.50 -9.30
N HIS A 119 4.44 -8.01 -10.20
CA HIS A 119 4.05 -8.23 -11.59
C HIS A 119 3.02 -9.36 -11.71
N PHE A 120 3.22 -10.48 -10.99
CA PHE A 120 2.36 -11.66 -11.04
C PHE A 120 0.90 -11.34 -10.70
N ARG A 121 0.68 -10.49 -9.68
CA ARG A 121 -0.68 -10.05 -9.29
C ARG A 121 -1.42 -9.26 -10.38
N ASN A 122 -0.69 -8.66 -11.33
CA ASN A 122 -1.25 -7.81 -12.38
C ASN A 122 -1.26 -8.49 -13.76
N ILE A 123 -0.90 -9.78 -13.86
CA ILE A 123 -0.92 -10.48 -15.14
C ILE A 123 -2.37 -10.63 -15.62
N PRO A 124 -2.69 -10.25 -16.86
CA PRO A 124 -3.97 -10.59 -17.46
C PRO A 124 -4.03 -12.10 -17.73
N VAL A 125 -5.11 -12.75 -17.27
CA VAL A 125 -5.32 -14.19 -17.44
C VAL A 125 -6.56 -14.42 -18.28
N ASN A 126 -6.41 -15.14 -19.40
CA ASN A 126 -7.53 -15.73 -20.12
C ASN A 126 -7.75 -17.15 -19.60
N GLU A 127 -8.81 -17.34 -18.80
CA GLU A 127 -9.05 -18.58 -18.07
C GLU A 127 -9.15 -19.80 -18.99
N LYS A 128 -9.92 -19.69 -20.08
CA LYS A 128 -10.15 -20.80 -21.01
C LYS A 128 -8.85 -21.31 -21.61
N GLU A 129 -8.03 -20.40 -22.12
CA GLU A 129 -6.74 -20.74 -22.73
C GLU A 129 -5.77 -21.29 -21.69
N THR A 130 -5.68 -20.63 -20.52
CA THR A 130 -4.76 -21.01 -19.45
C THR A 130 -5.01 -22.43 -18.97
N LEU A 131 -6.28 -22.77 -18.72
CA LEU A 131 -6.68 -24.12 -18.30
C LEU A 131 -6.41 -25.14 -19.41
N THR A 132 -6.74 -24.81 -20.66
CA THR A 132 -6.51 -25.69 -21.81
C THR A 132 -5.03 -26.01 -21.96
N TYR A 133 -4.15 -24.99 -21.91
CA TYR A 133 -2.71 -25.18 -22.00
C TYR A 133 -2.16 -25.97 -20.80
N PHE A 134 -2.61 -25.66 -19.59
CA PHE A 134 -2.18 -26.38 -18.39
C PHE A 134 -2.50 -27.88 -18.50
N ILE A 135 -3.76 -28.22 -18.79
CA ILE A 135 -4.20 -29.62 -18.95
C ILE A 135 -3.41 -30.31 -20.06
N TYR A 136 -3.25 -29.66 -21.22
CA TYR A 136 -2.48 -30.21 -22.33
C TYR A 136 -1.02 -30.49 -21.95
N MET A 137 -0.34 -29.54 -21.32
CA MET A 137 1.07 -29.69 -20.93
C MET A 137 1.26 -30.81 -19.91
N VAL A 138 0.37 -30.91 -18.92
CA VAL A 138 0.42 -31.97 -17.90
C VAL A 138 0.15 -33.34 -18.52
N LYS A 139 -0.91 -33.47 -19.34
CA LYS A 139 -1.29 -34.75 -19.97
C LYS A 139 -0.27 -35.22 -21.01
N SER A 140 0.41 -34.30 -21.69
CA SER A 140 1.38 -34.64 -22.74
C SER A 140 2.83 -34.68 -22.26
N SER A 141 3.09 -34.38 -20.97
CA SER A 141 4.43 -34.22 -20.36
C SER A 141 5.39 -33.32 -21.15
N LYS A 142 4.86 -32.40 -21.97
CA LYS A 142 5.64 -31.48 -22.82
C LYS A 142 6.10 -30.23 -22.07
N SER A 143 6.79 -30.40 -20.94
CA SER A 143 7.45 -29.25 -20.31
C SER A 143 8.60 -28.76 -21.20
N ARG A 144 8.43 -27.60 -21.85
CA ARG A 144 9.52 -26.92 -22.59
C ARG A 144 10.74 -26.61 -21.71
N LEU A 145 10.59 -26.66 -20.38
CA LEU A 145 11.66 -26.41 -19.42
C LEU A 145 12.55 -27.64 -19.20
N ASP A 146 12.06 -28.85 -19.53
CA ASP A 146 12.76 -30.13 -19.35
C ASP A 146 13.48 -30.61 -20.62
N GLN A 147 13.35 -29.89 -21.75
CA GLN A 147 14.23 -30.06 -22.90
C GLN A 147 15.64 -29.56 -22.53
N LYS A 148 16.35 -30.36 -21.73
CA LYS A 148 17.80 -30.37 -21.69
C LYS A 148 18.23 -30.53 -23.13
N SER A 149 19.07 -29.62 -23.61
CA SER A 149 19.72 -29.74 -24.91
C SER A 149 20.38 -31.12 -24.97
N ASP A 150 19.74 -32.09 -25.62
CA ASP A 150 20.42 -33.26 -26.14
C ASP A 150 21.42 -32.70 -27.14
N GLY A 151 22.62 -32.47 -26.63
CA GLY A 151 23.78 -32.12 -27.43
C GLY A 151 23.93 -33.21 -28.45
N ILE A 152 23.53 -32.88 -29.68
CA ILE A 152 23.95 -33.53 -30.91
C ILE A 152 25.44 -33.83 -30.75
N LYS A 153 25.78 -35.08 -30.46
CA LYS A 153 27.13 -35.57 -30.69
C LYS A 153 27.20 -35.78 -32.20
N PRO A 154 28.04 -35.03 -32.95
CA PRO A 154 28.38 -35.47 -34.28
C PRO A 154 29.16 -36.79 -34.10
N VAL A 155 28.57 -37.86 -34.63
CA VAL A 155 29.33 -39.02 -35.08
C VAL A 155 29.98 -38.57 -36.39
N GLU A 156 31.28 -38.30 -36.33
CA GLU A 156 32.31 -38.79 -37.26
C GLU A 156 33.69 -38.47 -36.69
#